data_AF-A0A7Z1GU04-F1
#
_entry.id   AF-A0A7Z1GU04-F1
#
_cell.length_a   1.000
_cell.length_b   1.000
_cell.length_c   1.000
_cell.angle_alpha   90.00
_cell.angle_beta   90.00
_cell.angle_gamma   90.00
#
_symmetry.space_group_name_H-M   'P 1'
#
loop_
_entity.id
_entity.type
_entity.pdbx_description
1 polymer ?
#
loop_
_entity_poly.entity_id
_entity_poly.type
_entity_poly.pdbx_seq_one_letter_code
_entity_poly.pdbx_strand_id
1 'polypeptide(L)'
;MRQYRRVYDLEVNVAYEIKPFENGVLMALASLTYALKKSPGFDSSALDAAAKFFVDIPARGCSDGDDFDAYEWPLSVVQRSVADIEKLLENKGN
;
A
#
# COMPACT_ATOMS: atom_id res chain seq x y z
N MET A 1 8.78 49.36 12.53
CA MET A 1 9.18 48.18 11.73
C MET A 1 9.79 47.13 12.63
N ARG A 2 9.17 45.96 12.74
CA ARG A 2 9.83 44.65 12.86
C ARG A 2 8.79 43.61 12.47
N GLN A 3 8.91 43.17 11.22
CA GLN A 3 8.01 42.24 10.57
C GLN A 3 8.09 40.86 11.24
N TYR A 4 6.91 40.26 11.33
CA TYR A 4 6.68 38.83 11.52
C TYR A 4 7.64 38.00 10.67
N ARG A 5 8.29 37.02 11.28
CA ARG A 5 8.72 35.82 10.57
C ARG A 5 8.27 34.63 11.39
N ARG A 6 7.06 34.13 11.05
CA ARG A 6 6.65 32.79 11.44
C ARG A 6 7.75 31.86 10.93
N VAL A 7 8.45 31.24 11.85
CA VAL A 7 9.26 30.06 11.52
C VAL A 7 8.23 29.05 11.04
N TYR A 8 8.24 28.76 9.75
CA TYR A 8 7.52 27.65 9.19
C TYR A 8 8.08 26.42 9.91
N ASP A 9 7.34 25.89 10.88
CA ASP A 9 7.55 24.52 11.34
C ASP A 9 7.55 23.69 10.07
N LEU A 10 8.72 23.12 9.76
CA LEU A 10 8.86 22.17 8.69
C LEU A 10 7.79 21.11 8.92
N GLU A 11 6.81 21.04 8.03
CA GLU A 11 6.08 19.81 7.78
C GLU A 11 7.15 18.80 7.39
N VAL A 12 7.66 18.09 8.41
CA VAL A 12 8.49 16.92 8.22
C VAL A 12 7.54 15.91 7.58
N ASN A 13 7.50 15.91 6.25
CA ASN A 13 7.05 14.76 5.49
C ASN A 13 8.03 13.64 5.86
N VAL A 14 7.74 12.93 6.96
CA VAL A 14 8.39 11.68 7.29
C VAL A 14 7.90 10.70 6.24
N ALA A 15 8.58 10.67 5.09
CA ALA A 15 8.37 9.63 4.11
C ALA A 15 8.61 8.30 4.84
N TYR A 16 7.56 7.49 4.98
CA TYR A 16 7.64 6.19 5.63
C TYR A 16 8.67 5.33 4.89
N GLU A 17 9.82 5.10 5.50
CA GLU A 17 10.87 4.25 4.94
C GLU A 17 10.47 2.79 5.14
N ILE A 18 10.04 2.15 4.06
CA ILE A 18 9.61 0.75 4.06
C ILE A 18 10.81 -0.13 4.39
N LYS A 19 10.71 -0.89 5.48
CA LYS A 19 11.78 -1.80 5.92
C LYS A 19 11.90 -2.99 4.97
N PRO A 20 13.07 -3.66 4.90
CA PRO A 20 13.26 -4.83 4.04
C PRO A 20 12.22 -5.94 4.23
N PHE A 21 11.76 -6.16 5.48
CA PHE A 21 10.71 -7.13 5.76
C PHE A 21 9.35 -6.71 5.18
N GLU A 22 8.93 -5.46 5.38
CA GLU A 22 7.67 -4.90 4.87
C GLU A 22 7.65 -4.93 3.34
N ASN A 23 8.78 -4.59 2.71
CA ASN A 23 8.95 -4.73 1.27
C ASN A 23 8.83 -6.20 0.84
N GLY A 24 9.49 -7.13 1.53
CA GLY A 24 9.37 -8.57 1.27
C GLY A 24 7.92 -9.08 1.32
N VAL A 25 7.15 -8.64 2.32
CA VAL A 25 5.72 -8.98 2.46
C VAL A 25 4.90 -8.41 1.31
N LEU A 26 5.07 -7.13 0.97
CA LEU A 26 4.39 -6.49 -0.16
C LEU A 26 4.65 -7.24 -1.46
N MET A 27 5.90 -7.65 -1.65
CA MET A 27 6.37 -8.31 -2.84
C MET A 27 5.88 -9.75 -2.96
N ALA A 28 5.73 -10.47 -1.85
CA ALA A 28 5.03 -11.74 -1.81
C ALA A 28 3.55 -11.57 -2.20
N LEU A 29 2.87 -10.56 -1.63
CA LEU A 29 1.46 -10.29 -1.93
C LEU A 29 1.24 -9.92 -3.40
N ALA A 30 2.09 -9.05 -3.95
CA ALA A 30 2.09 -8.68 -5.36
C ALA A 30 2.27 -9.90 -6.27
N SER A 31 3.18 -10.82 -5.90
CA SER A 31 3.44 -12.03 -6.69
C SER A 31 2.27 -13.01 -6.65
N LEU A 32 1.63 -13.19 -5.50
CA LEU A 32 0.42 -14.01 -5.37
C LEU A 32 -0.74 -13.41 -6.17
N THR A 33 -0.95 -12.09 -6.05
CA THR A 33 -1.99 -11.36 -6.78
C THR A 33 -1.78 -11.49 -8.29
N TYR A 34 -0.54 -11.34 -8.76
CA TYR A 34 -0.18 -11.52 -10.17
C TYR A 34 -0.53 -12.93 -10.68
N ALA A 35 -0.12 -13.97 -9.95
CA ALA A 35 -0.39 -15.35 -10.32
C ALA A 35 -1.91 -15.65 -10.37
N LEU A 36 -2.66 -15.14 -9.40
CA LEU A 36 -4.12 -15.26 -9.35
C LEU A 36 -4.78 -14.57 -10.56
N LYS A 37 -4.43 -13.31 -10.84
CA LYS A 37 -5.02 -12.54 -11.95
C LYS A 37 -4.67 -13.09 -13.34
N LYS A 38 -3.58 -13.85 -13.49
CA LYS A 38 -3.24 -14.56 -14.73
C LYS A 38 -3.91 -15.94 -14.83
N SER A 39 -4.52 -16.45 -13.76
CA SER A 39 -5.14 -17.77 -13.75
C SER A 39 -6.48 -17.77 -14.50
N PRO A 40 -6.75 -18.74 -15.39
CA PRO A 40 -8.02 -18.83 -16.09
C PRO A 40 -9.20 -18.97 -15.13
N GLY A 41 -10.27 -18.20 -15.37
CA GLY A 41 -11.48 -18.25 -14.55
C GLY A 41 -11.36 -17.58 -13.18
N PHE A 42 -10.27 -16.85 -12.91
CA PHE A 42 -10.13 -16.09 -11.68
C PHE A 42 -11.16 -14.95 -11.60
N ASP A 43 -11.89 -14.90 -10.49
CA ASP A 43 -12.84 -13.83 -10.21
C ASP A 43 -12.12 -12.65 -9.55
N SER A 44 -11.70 -11.69 -10.38
CA SER A 44 -11.11 -10.45 -9.90
C SER A 44 -12.04 -9.68 -8.96
N SER A 45 -13.35 -9.78 -9.12
CA SER A 45 -14.31 -9.05 -8.28
C SER A 45 -14.37 -9.61 -6.86
N ALA A 46 -14.21 -10.92 -6.69
CA ALA A 46 -14.11 -11.55 -5.38
C ALA A 46 -12.85 -11.09 -4.62
N LEU A 47 -11.74 -10.89 -5.34
CA LEU A 47 -10.50 -10.40 -4.76
C LEU A 47 -10.62 -8.92 -4.34
N ASP A 48 -11.24 -8.09 -5.17
CA ASP A 48 -11.50 -6.68 -4.85
C ASP A 48 -12.46 -6.55 -3.65
N ALA A 49 -13.48 -7.41 -3.58
CA ALA A 49 -14.40 -7.48 -2.44
C ALA A 49 -13.70 -7.90 -1.15
N ALA A 50 -12.76 -8.85 -1.21
CA ALA A 50 -11.96 -9.25 -0.06
C ALA A 50 -11.07 -8.12 0.44
N ALA A 51 -10.37 -7.41 -0.46
CA ALA A 51 -9.57 -6.25 -0.08
C ALA A 51 -10.45 -5.16 0.58
N LYS A 52 -11.60 -4.86 -0.01
CA LYS A 52 -12.56 -3.89 0.54
C LYS A 52 -13.07 -4.28 1.93
N PHE A 53 -13.37 -5.55 2.17
CA PHE A 53 -13.82 -6.01 3.50
C PHE A 53 -12.81 -5.66 4.60
N PHE A 54 -11.52 -5.84 4.33
CA PHE A 54 -10.46 -5.53 5.30
C PHE A 54 -10.22 -4.04 5.47
N VAL A 55 -10.43 -3.23 4.43
CA VAL A 55 -10.42 -1.76 4.54
C VAL A 55 -11.61 -1.26 5.37
N ASP A 56 -12.81 -1.80 5.14
CA ASP A 56 -14.03 -1.41 5.85
C ASP A 56 -14.05 -1.92 7.30
N ILE A 57 -13.33 -3.01 7.58
CA ILE A 57 -13.21 -3.63 8.91
C ILE A 57 -11.73 -3.87 9.22
N PRO A 58 -10.97 -2.80 9.53
CA PRO A 58 -9.54 -2.91 9.75
C PRO A 58 -9.22 -3.74 10.99
N ALA A 59 -8.01 -4.31 11.00
CA ALA A 59 -7.50 -5.01 12.17
C ALA A 59 -7.44 -4.08 13.38
N ARG A 60 -7.54 -4.65 14.59
CA ARG A 60 -7.46 -3.87 15.83
C ARG A 60 -6.16 -3.06 15.87
N GLY A 61 -6.28 -1.74 16.03
CA GLY A 61 -5.14 -0.83 16.05
C GLY A 61 -4.74 -0.27 14.68
N CYS A 62 -5.50 -0.56 13.63
CA CYS A 62 -5.28 -0.03 12.27
C CYS A 62 -6.46 0.79 11.79
N SER A 63 -7.20 1.47 12.67
CA SER A 63 -8.49 2.11 12.35
C SER A 63 -8.38 3.55 11.85
N ASP A 64 -7.26 4.21 12.12
CA ASP A 64 -7.11 5.66 11.96
C ASP A 64 -5.64 6.08 11.82
N GLY A 65 -5.46 7.26 11.21
CA GLY A 65 -4.14 7.91 11.05
C GLY A 65 -3.12 7.07 10.30
N ASP A 66 -1.85 7.27 10.64
CA ASP A 66 -0.70 6.63 9.98
C ASP A 66 -0.76 5.09 10.05
N ASP A 67 -1.38 4.53 11.09
CA ASP A 67 -1.55 3.08 11.25
C ASP A 67 -2.55 2.50 10.23
N PHE A 68 -3.62 3.26 9.89
CA PHE A 68 -4.53 2.89 8.81
C PHE A 68 -3.86 3.04 7.45
N ASP A 69 -3.11 4.13 7.21
CA ASP A 69 -2.41 4.34 5.94
C ASP A 69 -1.40 3.21 5.65
N ALA A 70 -0.64 2.79 6.67
CA ALA A 70 0.27 1.66 6.59
C ALA A 70 -0.45 0.31 6.36
N TYR A 71 -1.67 0.18 6.89
CA TYR A 71 -2.51 -1.01 6.74
C TYR A 71 -3.20 -1.10 5.37
N GLU A 72 -3.71 0.01 4.86
CA GLU A 72 -4.40 0.09 3.57
C GLU A 72 -3.44 -0.11 2.41
N TRP A 73 -2.20 0.38 2.53
CA TRP A 73 -1.27 0.38 1.40
C TRP A 73 -1.03 -1.01 0.77
N PRO A 74 -0.76 -2.09 1.54
CA PRO A 74 -0.68 -3.44 0.99
C PRO A 74 -2.00 -3.93 0.36
N LEU A 75 -3.15 -3.59 0.94
CA LEU A 75 -4.48 -3.96 0.40
C LEU A 75 -4.74 -3.29 -0.94
N SER A 76 -4.27 -2.04 -1.13
CA SER A 76 -4.36 -1.34 -2.41
C SER A 76 -3.63 -2.08 -3.54
N VAL A 77 -2.55 -2.80 -3.25
CA VAL A 77 -1.78 -3.57 -4.26
C VAL A 77 -2.62 -4.69 -4.86
N VAL A 78 -3.51 -5.28 -4.06
CA VAL A 78 -4.43 -6.34 -4.51
C VAL A 78 -5.38 -5.82 -5.59
N GLN A 79 -5.78 -4.56 -5.49
CA GLN A 79 -6.70 -3.89 -6.42
C GLN A 79 -6.00 -3.38 -7.68
N ARG A 80 -4.66 -3.35 -7.72
CA ARG A 80 -3.90 -2.84 -8.87
C ARG A 80 -4.03 -3.72 -10.11
N SER A 81 -3.85 -3.11 -11.29
CA SER A 81 -3.80 -3.85 -12.54
C SER A 81 -2.57 -4.76 -12.61
N VAL A 82 -2.61 -5.77 -13.46
CA VAL A 82 -1.46 -6.66 -13.67
C VAL A 82 -0.22 -5.89 -14.13
N ALA A 83 -0.38 -4.88 -14.99
CA ALA A 83 0.73 -4.05 -15.47
C ALA A 83 1.37 -3.20 -14.35
N ASP A 84 0.56 -2.73 -13.40
CA ASP A 84 1.08 -1.96 -12.25
C ASP A 84 1.80 -2.87 -11.26
N ILE A 85 1.34 -4.11 -11.11
CA ILE A 85 2.02 -5.14 -10.32
C ILE A 85 3.35 -5.52 -10.99
N GLU A 86 3.39 -5.71 -12.31
CA GLU A 86 4.62 -5.98 -13.07
C GLU A 86 5.67 -4.87 -12.82
N LYS A 87 5.29 -3.59 -12.94
CA LYS A 87 6.18 -2.45 -12.63
C LYS A 87 6.69 -2.45 -11.18
N LEU A 88 5.82 -2.80 -10.23
CA LEU A 88 6.20 -2.89 -8.81
C LEU A 88 7.21 -4.03 -8.57
N LEU A 89 7.08 -5.15 -9.30
CA LEU A 89 8.03 -6.26 -9.24
C LEU A 89 9.35 -5.94 -9.95
N GLU A 90 9.33 -5.16 -11.04
CA GLU A 90 10.52 -4.72 -11.79
C GLU A 90 11.41 -3.76 -10.98
N ASN A 91 10.80 -2.87 -10.18
CA ASN A 91 11.52 -1.90 -9.36
C ASN A 91 12.28 -2.50 -8.15
N LYS A 92 12.35 -3.84 -8.02
CA LYS A 92 13.10 -4.56 -6.96
C LYS A 92 14.62 -4.58 -7.16
N GLY A 93 15.13 -4.03 -8.26
CA GLY A 93 16.52 -4.20 -8.70
C GLY A 93 17.48 -3.04 -8.43
N ASN A 94 17.07 -1.96 -7.75
CA ASN A 94 17.91 -0.79 -7.49
C ASN A 94 18.15 -0.55 -5.99
#